data_AF-A0A7W2T4C5-F1
#
_entry.id   AF-A0A7W2T4C5-F1
#
_cell.length_a   1.000
_cell.length_b   1.000
_cell.length_c   1.000
_cell.angle_alpha   90.00
_cell.angle_beta   90.00
_cell.angle_gamma   90.00
#
_symmetry.space_group_name_H-M   'P 1'
#
loop_
_entity.id
_entity.type
_entity.pdbx_description
1 polymer ?
#
loop_
_entity_poly.entity_id
_entity_poly.type
_entity_poly.pdbx_seq_one_letter_code
_entity_poly.pdbx_strand_id
1 'polypeptide(L)'
;MLTLSSYYPAGGRAEHEIKIINIKPTERADVLTAMAKLPYASTEKPVVIYSQTLANGEKEYRTVSAKCPHQGADISGDELKADGNVYCSLHRRPICIFSEYNHAYLTEKRADEFYIVKSYQ
;
A
#
# COMPACT_ATOMS: atom_id res chain seq x y z
N MET A 1 -21.75 -7.87 1.73
CA MET A 1 -20.32 -7.52 1.87
C MET A 1 -19.92 -6.88 0.56
N LEU A 2 -19.59 -5.58 0.54
CA LEU A 2 -19.14 -4.91 -0.67
C LEU A 2 -17.71 -5.39 -0.96
N THR A 3 -17.53 -6.18 -2.00
CA THR A 3 -16.21 -6.53 -2.54
C THR A 3 -15.88 -5.50 -3.60
N LEU A 4 -14.80 -4.73 -3.41
CA LEU A 4 -14.33 -3.80 -4.43
C LEU A 4 -14.07 -4.57 -5.72
N SER A 5 -14.73 -4.14 -6.79
CA SER A 5 -14.42 -4.56 -8.16
C SER A 5 -12.96 -4.21 -8.45
N SER A 6 -12.30 -4.96 -9.33
CA SER A 6 -10.90 -4.76 -9.79
C SER A 6 -10.61 -3.41 -10.48
N TYR A 7 -11.45 -2.40 -10.27
CA TYR A 7 -11.59 -1.21 -11.10
C TYR A 7 -10.76 -0.01 -10.65
N TYR A 8 -10.21 0.02 -9.43
CA TYR A 8 -9.51 1.22 -8.97
C TYR A 8 -8.04 1.21 -9.41
N PRO A 9 -7.63 2.08 -10.35
CA PRO A 9 -6.23 2.17 -10.75
C PRO A 9 -5.37 2.57 -9.55
N ALA A 10 -4.07 2.27 -9.61
CA ALA A 10 -3.13 2.84 -8.66
C ALA A 10 -3.10 4.36 -8.79
N GLY A 11 -3.31 5.05 -7.67
CA GLY A 11 -3.13 6.49 -7.63
C GLY A 11 -1.66 6.91 -7.67
N GLY A 12 -0.77 6.11 -7.08
CA GLY A 12 0.68 6.30 -7.13
C GLY A 12 1.25 5.83 -8.47
N ARG A 13 2.18 6.63 -9.02
CA ARG A 13 2.86 6.33 -10.29
C ARG A 13 4.35 6.09 -10.12
N ALA A 14 4.86 5.04 -10.75
CA ALA A 14 6.30 4.74 -10.78
C ALA A 14 6.79 4.65 -12.23
N GLU A 15 7.80 5.46 -12.57
CA GLU A 15 8.42 5.49 -13.92
C GLU A 15 9.31 4.27 -14.18
N HIS A 16 9.82 3.68 -13.11
CA HIS A 16 10.63 2.48 -13.11
C HIS A 16 10.12 1.54 -12.02
N GLU A 17 10.42 0.25 -12.18
CA GLU A 17 10.15 -0.71 -11.13
C GLU A 17 11.03 -0.42 -9.90
N ILE A 18 10.45 -0.51 -8.71
CA ILE A 18 11.16 -0.25 -7.45
C ILE A 18 11.05 -1.51 -6.59
N LYS A 19 12.21 -2.11 -6.29
CA LYS A 19 12.29 -3.23 -5.35
C LYS A 19 11.93 -2.75 -3.94
N ILE A 20 11.03 -3.47 -3.29
CA ILE A 20 10.72 -3.28 -1.87
C ILE A 20 11.62 -4.22 -1.06
N ILE A 21 12.29 -3.71 -0.04
CA ILE A 21 13.27 -4.44 0.76
C ILE A 21 12.87 -4.48 2.23
N ASN A 22 13.56 -5.31 3.02
CA ASN A 22 13.34 -5.45 4.46
C ASN A 22 11.89 -5.77 4.83
N ILE A 23 11.23 -6.64 4.03
CA ILE A 23 9.85 -7.07 4.26
C ILE A 23 9.75 -7.78 5.61
N LYS A 24 8.79 -7.37 6.44
CA LYS A 24 8.49 -8.00 7.72
C LYS A 24 6.99 -8.19 7.87
N PRO A 25 6.53 -9.40 8.26
CA PRO A 25 5.14 -9.62 8.61
C PRO A 25 4.77 -8.80 9.85
N THR A 26 3.49 -8.48 9.97
CA THR A 26 2.91 -7.96 11.20
C THR A 26 2.06 -9.04 11.88
N GLU A 27 1.46 -8.73 13.03
CA GLU A 27 0.44 -9.59 13.64
C GLU A 27 -0.81 -9.77 12.74
N ARG A 28 -0.98 -8.90 11.74
CA ARG A 28 -2.05 -8.95 10.75
C ARG A 28 -1.57 -9.63 9.46
N ALA A 29 -2.34 -10.61 8.99
CA ALA A 29 -1.99 -11.38 7.79
C ALA A 29 -2.07 -10.56 6.48
N ASP A 30 -2.80 -9.44 6.50
CA ASP A 30 -3.05 -8.56 5.36
C ASP A 30 -2.13 -7.32 5.32
N VAL A 31 -1.21 -7.19 6.28
CA VAL A 31 -0.33 -6.02 6.42
C VAL A 31 1.12 -6.45 6.59
N LEU A 32 1.99 -5.92 5.73
CA LEU A 32 3.44 -6.09 5.81
C LEU A 32 4.11 -4.72 5.99
N THR A 33 5.18 -4.67 6.77
CA THR A 33 6.07 -3.50 6.84
C THR A 33 7.30 -3.71 5.99
N ALA A 34 7.82 -2.63 5.42
CA ALA A 34 8.98 -2.70 4.55
C ALA A 34 9.69 -1.35 4.41
N MET A 35 10.73 -1.32 3.59
CA MET A 35 11.43 -0.12 3.16
C MET A 35 11.41 -0.04 1.63
N ALA A 36 11.17 1.16 1.10
CA ALA A 36 11.30 1.44 -0.33
C ALA A 36 11.73 2.88 -0.57
N LYS A 37 12.49 3.11 -1.65
CA LYS A 37 12.73 4.46 -2.17
C LYS A 37 11.56 4.86 -3.07
N LEU A 38 10.52 5.44 -2.47
CA LEU A 38 9.35 5.89 -3.22
C LEU A 38 9.71 6.94 -4.28
N PRO A 39 8.94 7.06 -5.38
CA PRO A 39 9.21 8.01 -6.47
C PRO A 39 9.48 9.46 -6.03
N TYR A 40 8.77 9.96 -5.02
CA TYR A 40 8.96 11.33 -4.50
C TYR A 40 10.06 11.45 -3.45
N ALA A 41 10.65 10.34 -3.01
CA ALA A 41 11.60 10.30 -1.91
C ALA A 41 13.05 10.23 -2.40
N SER A 42 13.92 11.06 -1.82
CA SER A 42 15.37 11.02 -2.11
C SER A 42 16.08 9.82 -1.49
N THR A 43 15.49 9.22 -0.46
CA THR A 43 16.04 8.12 0.35
C THR A 43 14.97 7.06 0.59
N GLU A 44 15.39 5.86 0.97
CA GLU A 44 14.46 4.81 1.42
C GLU A 44 13.66 5.29 2.63
N LYS A 45 12.36 5.01 2.60
CA LYS A 45 11.43 5.35 3.70
C LYS A 45 10.66 4.09 4.13
N PRO A 46 10.20 4.05 5.39
CA PRO A 46 9.27 3.04 5.83
C PRO A 46 7.97 3.09 5.01
N VAL A 47 7.56 1.92 4.50
CA VAL A 47 6.33 1.72 3.74
C VAL A 47 5.53 0.58 4.34
N VAL A 48 4.23 0.56 4.02
CA VAL A 48 3.32 -0.53 4.37
C VAL A 48 2.75 -1.10 3.08
N ILE A 49 2.76 -2.44 2.98
CA ILE A 49 2.10 -3.18 1.91
C ILE A 49 0.81 -3.73 2.49
N TYR A 50 -0.32 -3.24 1.99
CA TYR A 50 -1.63 -3.79 2.27
C TYR A 50 -2.01 -4.80 1.20
N SER A 51 -2.63 -5.90 1.62
CA SER A 51 -3.19 -6.89 0.70
C SER A 51 -4.70 -6.96 0.83
N GLN A 52 -5.39 -7.11 -0.29
CA GLN A 52 -6.81 -7.42 -0.32
C GLN A 52 -7.10 -8.57 -1.28
N THR A 53 -8.10 -9.37 -0.96
CA THR A 53 -8.64 -10.37 -1.88
C THR A 53 -9.72 -9.72 -2.73
N LEU A 54 -9.54 -9.74 -4.05
CA LEU A 54 -10.48 -9.23 -5.03
C LEU A 54 -11.67 -10.18 -5.20
N ALA A 55 -12.73 -9.70 -5.86
CA ALA A 55 -13.94 -10.49 -6.11
C ALA A 55 -13.68 -11.77 -6.94
N ASN A 56 -12.63 -11.79 -7.76
CA ASN A 56 -12.20 -12.96 -8.53
C ASN A 56 -11.31 -13.95 -7.71
N GLY A 57 -11.06 -13.66 -6.43
CA GLY A 57 -10.20 -14.47 -5.56
C GLY A 57 -8.71 -14.16 -5.65
N GLU A 58 -8.29 -13.28 -6.56
CA GLU A 58 -6.88 -12.85 -6.65
C GLU A 58 -6.51 -11.93 -5.50
N LYS A 59 -5.23 -11.94 -5.11
CA LYS A 59 -4.71 -10.99 -4.13
C LYS A 59 -4.09 -9.79 -4.83
N GLU A 60 -4.54 -8.60 -4.46
CA GLU A 60 -3.93 -7.35 -4.88
C GLU A 60 -3.13 -6.76 -3.72
N TYR A 61 -1.96 -6.19 -4.03
CA TYR A 61 -1.10 -5.52 -3.05
C TYR A 61 -0.95 -4.05 -3.40
N ARG A 62 -1.07 -3.19 -2.39
CA ARG A 62 -0.88 -1.74 -2.50
C ARG A 62 0.17 -1.29 -1.51
N THR A 63 1.15 -0.54 -2.00
CA THR A 63 2.20 0.05 -1.16
C THR A 63 1.94 1.54 -0.96
N VAL A 64 1.99 1.98 0.29
CA VAL A 64 1.89 3.39 0.70
C VAL A 64 2.98 3.72 1.71
N SER A 65 3.20 5.02 1.97
CA SER A 65 4.01 5.45 3.12
C SER A 65 3.48 4.83 4.42
N ALA A 66 4.37 4.39 5.31
CA ALA A 66 3.97 3.95 6.66
C ALA A 66 3.53 5.11 7.57
N LYS A 67 3.66 6.35 7.10
CA LYS A 67 3.32 7.56 7.85
C LYS A 67 2.06 8.18 7.27
N CYS A 68 1.05 8.35 8.12
CA CYS A 68 -0.20 9.03 7.79
C CYS A 68 0.08 10.43 7.22
N PRO A 69 -0.55 10.82 6.10
CA PRO A 69 -0.28 12.09 5.44
C PRO A 69 -0.69 13.32 6.26
N HIS A 70 -1.51 13.16 7.31
CA HIS A 70 -1.95 14.28 8.15
C HIS A 70 -0.85 14.76 9.11
N GLN A 71 -0.32 13.88 9.96
CA GLN A 71 0.62 14.23 11.04
C GLN A 71 1.73 13.17 11.24
N GLY A 72 1.91 12.27 10.28
CA GLY A 72 2.97 11.27 10.34
C GLY A 72 2.77 10.15 11.36
N ALA A 73 1.55 9.95 11.87
CA ALA A 73 1.23 8.78 12.70
C ALA A 73 1.58 7.49 11.95
N ASP A 74 2.06 6.48 12.67
CA ASP A 74 2.39 5.19 12.09
C ASP A 74 1.12 4.41 11.76
N ILE A 75 0.96 3.99 10.51
CA ILE A 75 -0.22 3.23 10.06
C ILE A 75 0.07 1.73 9.90
N SER A 76 1.28 1.27 10.20
CA SER A 76 1.66 -0.14 10.00
C SER A 76 0.87 -1.17 10.82
N GLY A 77 0.20 -0.73 11.89
CA GLY A 77 -0.70 -1.57 12.68
C GLY A 77 -2.18 -1.43 12.30
N ASP A 78 -2.51 -0.51 11.40
CA ASP A 78 -3.88 -0.18 11.05
C ASP A 78 -4.46 -1.18 10.04
N GLU A 79 -5.73 -1.50 10.20
CA GLU A 79 -6.42 -2.49 9.36
C GLU A 79 -6.88 -1.86 8.03
N LEU A 80 -6.67 -2.58 6.93
CA LEU A 80 -7.34 -2.28 5.67
C LEU A 80 -8.80 -2.73 5.76
N LYS A 81 -9.73 -1.79 5.63
CA LYS A 81 -11.16 -2.09 5.58
C LYS A 81 -11.59 -2.46 4.16
N ALA A 82 -12.70 -3.20 4.07
CA ALA A 82 -13.28 -3.63 2.80
C ALA A 82 -13.72 -2.47 1.88
N ASP A 83 -13.82 -1.25 2.41
CA ASP A 83 -14.08 -0.04 1.64
C ASP A 83 -12.83 0.54 0.94
N GLY A 84 -11.67 -0.11 1.10
CA GLY A 84 -10.41 0.30 0.49
C GLY A 84 -9.64 1.37 1.27
N ASN A 85 -10.00 1.59 2.53
CA ASN A 85 -9.37 2.58 3.39
C ASN A 85 -8.73 1.95 4.60
N VAL A 86 -7.63 2.58 5.00
CA VAL A 86 -7.01 2.42 6.31
C VAL A 86 -7.48 3.58 7.17
N TYR A 87 -7.85 3.33 8.41
CA TYR A 87 -8.32 4.36 9.33
C TYR A 87 -7.24 4.63 10.36
N CYS A 88 -6.53 5.75 10.18
CA CYS A 88 -5.42 6.16 11.04
C CYS A 88 -5.79 6.03 12.51
N SER A 89 -5.05 5.25 13.29
CA SER A 89 -5.37 5.00 14.70
C SER A 89 -5.45 6.26 15.57
N LEU A 90 -4.81 7.36 15.17
CA LEU A 90 -4.80 8.60 15.95
C LEU A 90 -6.11 9.40 15.86
N HIS A 91 -6.69 9.55 14.66
CA HIS A 91 -7.88 10.41 14.44
C HIS A 91 -9.00 9.75 13.64
N ARG A 92 -8.82 8.50 13.22
CA ARG A 92 -9.76 7.71 12.41
C ARG A 92 -10.14 8.36 11.07
N ARG A 93 -9.28 9.24 10.54
CA ARG A 93 -9.44 9.78 9.18
C ARG A 93 -9.09 8.67 8.15
N PRO A 94 -9.89 8.50 7.09
CA PRO A 94 -9.64 7.47 6.09
C PRO A 94 -8.43 7.83 5.23
N ILE A 95 -7.63 6.81 4.92
CA ILE A 95 -6.49 6.83 4.01
C ILE A 95 -6.79 5.78 2.95
N CYS A 96 -7.29 6.25 1.79
CA CYS A 96 -7.60 5.37 0.67
C CYS A 96 -6.31 4.83 0.04
N ILE A 97 -6.15 3.50 0.00
CA ILE A 97 -4.99 2.81 -0.58
C ILE A 97 -5.07 2.65 -2.11
N PHE A 98 -5.97 3.41 -2.74
CA PHE A 98 -6.05 3.59 -4.19
C PHE A 98 -5.85 5.04 -4.62
N SER A 99 -5.77 5.97 -3.66
CA SER A 99 -5.78 7.40 -3.96
C SER A 99 -4.43 7.90 -4.46
N GLU A 100 -4.47 8.81 -5.43
CA GLU A 100 -3.29 9.54 -5.91
C GLU A 100 -2.69 10.44 -4.83
N TYR A 101 -3.53 11.01 -3.95
CA TYR A 101 -3.09 11.86 -2.84
C TYR A 101 -2.27 11.11 -1.80
N ASN A 102 -2.51 9.80 -1.66
CA ASN A 102 -1.76 8.94 -0.76
C ASN A 102 -0.58 8.27 -1.46
N HIS A 103 -0.38 8.57 -2.74
CA HIS A 103 0.62 7.92 -3.59
C HIS A 103 0.56 6.40 -3.45
N ALA A 104 -0.64 5.82 -3.59
CA ALA A 104 -0.81 4.39 -3.40
C ALA A 104 -0.39 3.61 -4.64
N TYR A 105 0.72 2.90 -4.53
CA TYR A 105 1.38 2.22 -5.65
C TYR A 105 0.89 0.78 -5.81
N LEU A 106 0.67 0.35 -7.06
CA LEU A 106 0.46 -1.07 -7.34
C LEU A 106 1.73 -1.84 -7.02
N THR A 107 1.57 -2.95 -6.31
CA THR A 107 2.67 -3.81 -5.90
C THR A 107 2.43 -5.23 -6.38
N GLU A 108 3.47 -5.85 -6.92
CA GLU A 108 3.44 -7.23 -7.36
C GLU A 108 4.30 -8.07 -6.42
N LYS A 109 3.76 -9.21 -6.00
CA LYS A 109 4.52 -10.24 -5.29
C LYS A 109 5.07 -11.24 -6.30
N ARG A 110 6.40 -11.42 -6.32
CA ARG A 110 7.11 -12.38 -7.18
C ARG A 110 7.91 -13.33 -6.30
N ALA A 111 7.41 -14.55 -6.14
CA ALA A 111 7.92 -15.50 -5.13
C ALA A 111 7.97 -14.84 -3.74
N ASP A 112 9.15 -14.67 -3.15
CA ASP A 112 9.35 -14.07 -1.83
C ASP A 112 9.69 -12.57 -1.87
N GLU A 113 9.65 -11.96 -3.05
CA GLU A 113 10.00 -10.56 -3.26
C GLU A 113 8.77 -9.71 -3.63
N PHE A 114 8.87 -8.41 -3.37
CA PHE A 114 7.83 -7.43 -3.69
C PHE A 114 8.42 -6.27 -4.48
N TYR A 115 7.66 -5.84 -5.49
CA TYR A 115 8.05 -4.77 -6.40
C TYR A 115 6.90 -3.78 -6.56
N ILE A 116 7.18 -2.48 -6.39
CA ILE A 116 6.29 -1.45 -6.93
C ILE A 116 6.47 -1.48 -8.44
N VAL A 117 5.39 -1.82 -9.14
CA VAL A 117 5.44 -1.99 -10.59
C VAL A 117 5.41 -0.65 -11.30
N LYS A 118 6.06 -0.62 -12.44
CA LYS A 118 6.00 0.48 -13.38
C LYS A 118 4.56 0.69 -13.84
N SER A 119 4.10 1.95 -13.85
CA SER A 119 2.76 2.31 -14.29
C SER A 119 2.87 3.46 -15.30
N TYR A 120 2.42 3.20 -16.53
CA TYR A 120 2.30 4.22 -17.58
C TYR A 120 0.85 4.57 -17.84
N GLN A 121 0.61 5.77 -18.34
CA GLN A 121 -0.67 6.13 -18.96
C GLN A 121 -0.86 5.39 -20.27
#